data_AF-A0A1J4S999-F1
#
_entry.id   AF-A0A1J4S999-F1
#
_cell.length_a   1.000
_cell.length_b   1.000
_cell.length_c   1.000
_cell.angle_alpha   90.00
_cell.angle_beta   90.00
_cell.angle_gamma   90.00
#
_symmetry.space_group_name_H-M   'P 1'
#
loop_
_entity.id
_entity.type
_entity.pdbx_description
1 polymer ?
#
loop_
_entity_poly.entity_id
_entity_poly.type
_entity_poly.pdbx_seq_one_letter_code
_entity_poly.pdbx_strand_id
1 'polypeptide(L)'
;MPQEIKDYISKNILTEGHGRALLSIENSVLQLALAKKIVKRGLSVRESEAIVNKVKESRLGATQAKSQKDVHILDLEEELMELLGTKVRIKPRGKRGIVEIEYYSEDEFQRILEKLRKL
;
A
#
# COMPACT_ATOMS: atom_id res chain seq x y z
N MET A 1 18.52 -0.62 -9.93
CA MET A 1 18.83 0.74 -9.45
C MET A 1 18.62 1.75 -10.58
N PRO A 2 17.76 2.78 -10.40
CA PRO A 2 17.49 3.83 -11.38
C PRO A 2 18.74 4.58 -11.85
N GLN A 3 18.73 5.00 -13.11
CA GLN A 3 19.85 5.70 -13.74
C GLN A 3 20.21 7.00 -13.01
N GLU A 4 19.22 7.79 -12.58
CA GLU A 4 19.43 9.06 -11.88
C GLU A 4 20.25 8.90 -10.57
N ILE A 5 20.12 7.76 -9.88
CA ILE A 5 20.90 7.50 -8.67
C ILE A 5 22.34 7.11 -9.01
N LYS A 6 22.54 6.38 -10.11
CA LYS A 6 23.90 6.10 -10.63
C LYS A 6 24.60 7.40 -11.00
N ASP A 7 23.89 8.32 -11.66
CA ASP A 7 24.43 9.63 -12.02
C ASP A 7 24.81 10.47 -10.79
N TYR A 8 24.04 10.41 -9.70
CA TYR A 8 24.41 11.06 -8.44
C TYR A 8 25.70 10.49 -7.84
N ILE A 9 25.95 9.19 -7.98
CA ILE A 9 27.18 8.57 -7.50
C ILE A 9 28.35 8.96 -8.40
N SER A 10 28.19 8.90 -9.73
CA SER A 10 29.21 9.34 -10.68
C SER A 10 29.60 10.81 -10.51
N LYS A 11 28.66 11.66 -10.08
CA LYS A 11 28.90 13.08 -9.78
C LYS A 11 29.40 13.35 -8.36
N ASN A 12 29.70 12.31 -7.56
CA ASN A 12 30.08 12.40 -6.14
C ASN A 12 29.05 13.14 -5.24
N ILE A 13 27.81 13.26 -5.70
CA ILE A 13 26.69 13.82 -4.90
C ILE A 13 26.26 12.79 -3.84
N LEU A 14 26.33 11.51 -4.18
CA LEU A 14 26.14 10.39 -3.28
C LEU A 14 27.41 9.54 -3.27
N THR A 15 27.76 8.99 -2.11
CA THR A 15 28.84 8.00 -2.02
C THR A 15 28.32 6.59 -2.31
N GLU A 16 29.22 5.65 -2.56
CA GLU A 16 28.86 4.24 -2.72
C GLU A 16 28.11 3.67 -1.50
N GLY A 17 28.40 4.17 -0.29
CA GLY A 17 27.67 3.81 0.93
C GLY A 17 26.18 4.17 0.85
N HIS A 18 25.86 5.35 0.31
CA HIS A 18 24.47 5.75 0.04
C HIS A 18 23.82 4.84 -1.01
N GLY A 19 24.57 4.50 -2.07
CA GLY A 19 24.12 3.56 -3.10
C GLY A 19 23.76 2.20 -2.50
N ARG A 20 24.63 1.64 -1.65
CA ARG A 20 24.42 0.35 -0.97
C ARG A 20 23.19 0.39 -0.05
N ALA A 21 23.01 1.46 0.72
CA ALA A 21 21.82 1.63 1.56
C ALA A 21 20.54 1.62 0.71
N LEU A 22 20.51 2.40 -0.38
CA LEU A 22 19.37 2.50 -1.29
C LEU A 22 19.06 1.20 -2.02
N LEU A 23 20.07 0.40 -2.39
CA LEU A 23 19.90 -0.91 -3.06
C LEU A 23 19.01 -1.87 -2.28
N SER A 24 18.96 -1.70 -0.97
CA SER A 24 18.15 -2.54 -0.10
C SER A 24 16.63 -2.30 -0.25
N ILE A 25 16.21 -1.26 -0.99
CA ILE A 25 14.82 -0.97 -1.36
C ILE A 25 14.50 -1.54 -2.75
N GLU A 26 13.58 -2.50 -2.81
CA GLU A 26 13.20 -3.20 -4.06
C GLU A 26 12.39 -2.32 -5.03
N ASN A 27 11.56 -1.42 -4.50
CA ASN A 27 10.72 -0.56 -5.33
C ASN A 27 11.54 0.63 -5.88
N SER A 28 11.72 0.66 -7.20
CA SER A 28 12.52 1.67 -7.91
C SER A 28 12.03 3.11 -7.71
N VAL A 29 10.72 3.34 -7.64
CA VAL A 29 10.11 4.66 -7.42
C VAL A 29 10.44 5.17 -6.01
N LEU A 30 10.28 4.32 -5.02
CA LEU A 30 10.60 4.64 -3.63
C LEU A 30 12.11 4.83 -3.41
N GLN A 31 12.92 3.99 -4.06
CA GLN A 31 14.38 4.10 -4.07
C GLN A 31 14.82 5.47 -4.59
N LEU A 32 14.21 5.95 -5.69
CA LEU A 32 14.49 7.28 -6.24
C LEU A 32 14.01 8.41 -5.33
N ALA A 33 12.82 8.29 -4.74
CA ALA A 33 12.30 9.29 -3.81
C ALA A 33 13.20 9.46 -2.56
N LEU A 34 13.71 8.34 -2.04
CA LEU A 34 14.67 8.34 -0.93
C LEU A 34 16.01 8.95 -1.34
N ALA A 35 16.53 8.62 -2.52
CA ALA A 35 17.75 9.23 -3.05
C ALA A 35 17.63 10.77 -3.13
N LYS A 36 16.53 11.27 -3.70
CA LYS A 36 16.27 12.72 -3.79
C LYS A 36 16.18 13.37 -2.41
N LYS A 37 15.60 12.67 -1.43
CA LYS A 37 15.52 13.14 -0.04
C LYS A 37 16.90 13.21 0.63
N ILE A 38 17.74 12.21 0.43
CA ILE A 38 19.12 12.15 0.95
C ILE A 38 19.93 13.33 0.38
N VAL A 39 19.89 13.51 -0.94
CA VAL A 39 20.59 14.62 -1.61
C VAL A 39 20.08 15.97 -1.13
N LYS A 40 18.75 16.17 -1.11
CA LYS A 40 18.14 17.44 -0.70
C LYS A 40 18.49 17.83 0.75
N ARG A 41 18.68 16.85 1.63
CA ARG A 41 18.94 17.08 3.06
C ARG A 41 20.42 16.93 3.43
N GLY A 42 21.30 16.60 2.49
CA GLY A 42 22.72 16.39 2.75
C GLY A 42 22.99 15.33 3.83
N LEU A 43 22.23 14.25 3.83
CA LEU A 43 22.33 13.24 4.88
C LEU A 43 23.63 12.44 4.77
N SER A 44 24.15 12.01 5.92
CA SER A 44 25.25 11.04 5.99
C SER A 44 24.78 9.63 5.61
N VAL A 45 25.75 8.74 5.36
CA VAL A 45 25.49 7.32 5.06
C VAL A 45 24.71 6.66 6.21
N ARG A 46 25.09 6.92 7.45
CA ARG A 46 24.42 6.38 8.65
C ARG A 46 22.96 6.85 8.76
N GLU A 47 22.71 8.13 8.53
CA GLU A 47 21.34 8.67 8.55
C GLU A 47 20.50 8.11 7.40
N SER A 48 21.13 7.89 6.24
CA SER A 48 20.49 7.30 5.08
C SER A 48 20.09 5.85 5.33
N GLU A 49 20.97 5.05 5.95
CA GLU A 49 20.68 3.68 6.40
C GLU A 49 19.53 3.65 7.41
N ALA A 50 19.53 4.55 8.40
CA ALA A 50 18.47 4.64 9.40
C ALA A 50 17.09 4.93 8.76
N ILE A 51 17.02 5.86 7.80
CA ILE A 51 15.77 6.17 7.10
C ILE A 51 15.31 5.00 6.24
N VAL A 52 16.23 4.34 5.54
CA VAL A 52 15.94 3.17 4.72
C VAL A 52 15.38 2.03 5.58
N ASN A 53 16.00 1.74 6.72
CA ASN A 53 15.53 0.72 7.66
C ASN A 53 14.15 1.07 8.23
N LYS A 54 13.92 2.32 8.62
CA LYS A 54 12.61 2.77 9.10
C LYS A 54 11.50 2.63 8.04
N VAL A 55 11.84 2.84 6.77
CA VAL A 55 10.89 2.62 5.65
C VAL A 55 10.60 1.14 5.43
N LYS A 56 11.56 0.25 5.68
CA LYS A 56 11.34 -1.20 5.65
C LYS A 56 10.48 -1.68 6.81
N GLU A 57 10.79 -1.25 8.03
CA GLU A 57 10.02 -1.60 9.23
C GLU A 57 8.58 -1.07 9.17
N SER A 58 8.38 0.18 8.73
CA SER A 58 7.03 0.72 8.53
C SER A 58 6.26 0.01 7.43
N ARG A 59 6.93 -0.53 6.39
CA ARG A 59 6.28 -1.42 5.42
C ARG A 59 5.91 -2.75 6.04
N LEU A 60 6.79 -3.39 6.81
CA LEU A 60 6.49 -4.65 7.50
C LEU A 60 5.31 -4.49 8.47
N GLY A 61 5.29 -3.43 9.27
CA GLY A 61 4.17 -3.09 10.15
C GLY A 61 2.89 -2.71 9.40
N ALA A 62 2.99 -2.00 8.27
CA ALA A 62 1.84 -1.70 7.42
C ALA A 62 1.29 -2.95 6.71
N THR A 63 2.14 -3.93 6.37
CA THR A 63 1.72 -5.21 5.80
C THR A 63 1.03 -6.08 6.84
N GLN A 64 1.53 -6.13 8.08
CA GLN A 64 0.84 -6.82 9.18
C GLN A 64 -0.50 -6.17 9.54
N ALA A 65 -0.55 -4.84 9.62
CA ALA A 65 -1.79 -4.10 9.89
C ALA A 65 -2.80 -4.18 8.72
N LYS A 66 -2.32 -4.32 7.47
CA LYS A 66 -3.15 -4.66 6.32
C LYS A 66 -3.70 -6.07 6.44
N SER A 67 -2.86 -7.06 6.74
CA SER A 67 -3.30 -8.45 6.89
C SER A 67 -4.38 -8.62 7.96
N GLN A 68 -4.29 -7.95 9.11
CA GLN A 68 -5.36 -7.98 10.12
C GLN A 68 -6.64 -7.27 9.65
N LYS A 69 -6.51 -6.13 8.97
CA LYS A 69 -7.67 -5.44 8.38
C LYS A 69 -8.32 -6.26 7.28
N ASP A 70 -7.52 -6.97 6.47
CA ASP A 70 -7.99 -7.82 5.39
C ASP A 70 -8.78 -9.01 5.95
N VAL A 71 -8.37 -9.63 7.07
CA VAL A 71 -9.16 -10.68 7.75
C VAL A 71 -10.52 -10.16 8.21
N HIS A 72 -10.55 -9.03 8.93
CA HIS A 72 -11.83 -8.43 9.34
C HIS A 72 -12.72 -8.01 8.17
N ILE A 73 -12.13 -7.63 7.04
CA ILE A 73 -12.88 -7.27 5.84
C ILE A 73 -13.46 -8.52 5.19
N LEU A 74 -12.71 -9.62 5.14
CA LEU A 74 -13.19 -10.89 4.61
C LEU A 74 -14.39 -11.41 5.42
N ASP A 75 -14.33 -11.34 6.75
CA ASP A 75 -15.44 -11.72 7.62
C ASP A 75 -16.70 -10.90 7.32
N LEU A 76 -16.55 -9.59 7.12
CA LEU A 76 -17.65 -8.68 6.77
C LEU A 76 -18.18 -8.91 5.34
N GLU A 77 -17.30 -9.23 4.39
CA GLU A 77 -17.70 -9.62 3.04
C GLU A 77 -18.54 -10.90 3.09
N GLU A 78 -18.12 -11.90 3.86
CA GLU A 78 -18.83 -13.17 4.03
C GLU A 78 -20.21 -12.97 4.66
N GLU A 79 -20.30 -12.20 5.74
CA GLU A 79 -21.59 -11.86 6.39
C GLU A 79 -22.55 -11.14 5.41
N LEU A 80 -22.05 -10.16 4.65
CA LEU A 80 -22.87 -9.45 3.66
C LEU A 80 -23.28 -10.36 2.49
N MET A 81 -22.41 -11.30 2.09
CA MET A 81 -22.75 -12.30 1.07
C MET A 81 -23.85 -13.23 1.55
N GLU A 82 -23.81 -13.71 2.80
CA GLU A 82 -24.87 -14.53 3.39
C GLU A 82 -26.20 -13.76 3.47
N LEU A 83 -26.16 -12.51 3.92
CA LEU A 83 -27.35 -11.66 4.07
C LEU A 83 -27.99 -11.31 2.72
N LEU A 84 -27.19 -10.92 1.72
CA LEU A 84 -27.70 -10.44 0.44
C LEU A 84 -27.94 -11.59 -0.55
N GLY A 85 -27.22 -12.70 -0.40
CA GLY A 85 -27.29 -13.87 -1.28
C GLY A 85 -26.61 -13.64 -2.63
N THR A 86 -25.70 -12.68 -2.70
CA THR A 86 -24.89 -12.38 -3.89
C THR A 86 -23.49 -11.98 -3.45
N LYS A 87 -22.56 -11.90 -4.40
CA LYS A 87 -21.16 -11.56 -4.15
C LYS A 87 -21.01 -10.09 -3.74
N VAL A 88 -20.33 -9.89 -2.61
CA VAL A 88 -20.05 -8.57 -2.04
C VAL A 88 -18.53 -8.41 -1.93
N ARG A 89 -18.04 -7.21 -2.22
CA ARG A 89 -16.64 -6.83 -2.06
C ARG A 89 -16.54 -5.48 -1.36
N ILE A 90 -15.65 -5.38 -0.37
CA ILE A 90 -15.37 -4.17 0.38
C ILE A 90 -13.96 -3.71 -0.01
N LYS A 91 -13.88 -2.55 -0.66
CA LYS A 91 -12.63 -1.90 -1.04
C LYS A 91 -12.34 -0.74 -0.08
N PRO A 92 -11.58 -0.95 1.00
CA PRO A 92 -11.24 0.12 1.93
C PRO A 92 -10.26 1.12 1.30
N ARG A 93 -10.50 2.40 1.56
CA ARG A 93 -9.61 3.52 1.21
C ARG A 93 -9.44 4.45 2.42
N GLY A 94 -8.67 3.98 3.41
CA GLY A 94 -8.43 4.71 4.66
C GLY A 94 -9.66 4.67 5.58
N LYS A 95 -10.26 5.85 5.87
CA LYS A 95 -11.52 5.96 6.64
C LYS A 95 -12.79 5.90 5.78
N ARG A 96 -12.65 5.77 4.47
CA ARG A 96 -13.74 5.65 3.50
C ARG A 96 -13.56 4.33 2.75
N GLY A 97 -14.57 3.91 2.00
CA GLY A 97 -14.49 2.69 1.20
C GLY A 97 -15.60 2.62 0.17
N ILE A 98 -15.53 1.59 -0.65
CA ILE A 98 -16.58 1.23 -1.60
C ILE A 98 -17.04 -0.17 -1.23
N VAL A 99 -18.35 -0.36 -1.12
CA VAL A 99 -18.97 -1.69 -1.05
C VAL A 99 -19.56 -1.96 -2.44
N GLU A 100 -19.06 -2.98 -3.10
CA GLU A 100 -19.52 -3.44 -4.41
C GLU A 100 -20.38 -4.67 -4.21
N ILE A 101 -21.62 -4.61 -4.68
CA ILE A 101 -22.56 -5.73 -4.65
C ILE A 101 -22.80 -6.10 -6.11
N GLU A 102 -22.37 -7.30 -6.50
CA GLU A 102 -22.62 -7.82 -7.85
C GLU A 102 -24.07 -8.32 -7.93
N TYR A 103 -24.74 -8.10 -9.06
CA TYR A 103 -26.06 -8.68 -9.33
C TYR A 103 -26.07 -9.20 -10.77
N TYR A 104 -26.82 -10.27 -11.00
CA TYR A 104 -26.82 -11.00 -12.25
C TYR A 104 -28.16 -10.92 -12.98
N SER A 105 -29.19 -10.33 -12.36
CA SER A 105 -30.48 -10.03 -13.00
C SER A 105 -31.14 -8.79 -12.39
N GLU A 106 -32.11 -8.24 -13.12
CA GLU A 106 -32.92 -7.12 -12.62
C GLU A 106 -33.76 -7.53 -11.40
N ASP A 107 -34.28 -8.75 -11.38
CA ASP A 107 -34.99 -9.31 -10.22
C ASP A 107 -34.11 -9.39 -8.97
N GLU A 108 -32.85 -9.79 -9.14
CA GLU A 108 -31.88 -9.84 -8.05
C GLU A 108 -31.56 -8.44 -7.51
N PHE A 109 -31.39 -7.46 -8.41
CA PHE A 109 -31.20 -6.07 -8.01
C PHE A 109 -32.38 -5.54 -7.18
N GLN A 110 -33.62 -5.82 -7.59
CA GLN A 110 -34.81 -5.44 -6.82
C GLN A 110 -34.84 -6.11 -5.44
N ARG A 111 -34.54 -7.42 -5.37
CA ARG A 111 -34.47 -8.17 -4.10
C ARG A 111 -33.42 -7.58 -3.14
N ILE A 112 -32.24 -7.22 -3.66
CA ILE A 112 -31.17 -6.59 -2.89
C ILE A 112 -31.63 -5.23 -2.34
N LEU A 113 -32.26 -4.40 -3.19
CA LEU A 113 -32.81 -3.12 -2.77
C LEU A 113 -33.86 -3.26 -1.66
N GLU A 114 -34.74 -4.24 -1.75
CA GLU A 114 -35.73 -4.50 -0.70
C GLU A 114 -35.08 -4.87 0.63
N LYS A 115 -34.07 -5.74 0.61
CA LYS A 115 -33.32 -6.11 1.82
C LYS A 115 -32.63 -4.88 2.44
N LEU A 116 -32.00 -4.05 1.62
CA LEU A 116 -31.32 -2.83 2.07
C LEU A 116 -32.28 -1.78 2.65
N ARG A 117 -33.53 -1.70 2.16
CA ARG A 117 -34.56 -0.79 2.69
C ARG A 117 -35.18 -1.24 4.01
N LYS A 118 -35.08 -2.53 4.33
CA LYS A 118 -35.62 -3.11 5.57
C LYS A 118 -34.62 -3.05 6.74
N LEU A 119 -33.35 -2.77 6.45
CA LEU A 119 -32.31 -2.44 7.42
C LEU A 119 -32.46 -0.99 7.89
#